data_AF-A0A928VJD0-F1
#
_entry.id   AF-A0A928VJD0-F1
#
_cell.length_a   1.000
_cell.length_b   1.000
_cell.length_c   1.000
_cell.angle_alpha   90.00
_cell.angle_beta   90.00
_cell.angle_gamma   90.00
#
_symmetry.space_group_name_H-M   'P 1'
#
loop_
_entity.id
_entity.type
_entity.pdbx_description
1 polymer ?
#
loop_
_entity_poly.entity_id
_entity_poly.type
_entity_poly.pdbx_seq_one_letter_code
_entity_poly.pdbx_strand_id
1 'polypeptide(L)'
;ISTIGLKVHPATRWLYGWFGIRGVGSIYYLAYVFGHGLKGFDGEQIAWITFWTIVISVLLHGVTSTPLMRWYERNVEHNEELEKNPAQHEA
;
A
#
# COMPACT_ATOMS: atom_id res chain seq x y z
N ILE A 1 -3.87 -7.25 -14.37
CA ILE A 1 -4.41 -7.63 -15.71
C ILE A 1 -5.21 -8.93 -15.61
N SER A 2 -4.80 -9.91 -14.77
CA SER A 2 -5.51 -11.19 -14.60
C SER A 2 -6.93 -11.14 -13.99
N THR A 3 -7.37 -10.03 -13.39
CA THR A 3 -8.73 -9.88 -12.81
C THR A 3 -9.67 -9.01 -13.64
N ILE A 4 -9.28 -8.58 -14.84
CA ILE A 4 -10.17 -7.91 -15.79
C ILE A 4 -11.19 -8.96 -16.25
N GLY A 5 -12.36 -9.02 -15.59
CA GLY A 5 -13.43 -9.99 -15.88
C GLY A 5 -14.09 -10.61 -14.64
N LEU A 6 -13.45 -10.55 -13.47
CA LEU A 6 -14.09 -10.93 -12.21
C LEU A 6 -14.91 -9.75 -11.67
N LYS A 7 -16.16 -9.99 -11.26
CA LYS A 7 -16.97 -9.04 -10.47
C LYS A 7 -16.35 -8.88 -9.07
N VAL A 8 -15.16 -8.31 -8.99
CA VAL A 8 -14.52 -7.94 -7.72
C VAL A 8 -14.66 -6.45 -7.53
N HIS A 9 -15.17 -6.07 -6.36
CA HIS A 9 -15.37 -4.67 -6.00
C HIS A 9 -14.05 -3.88 -6.21
N PRO A 10 -14.08 -2.69 -6.84
CA PRO A 10 -12.86 -1.95 -7.17
C PRO A 10 -11.98 -1.68 -5.95
N ALA A 11 -12.58 -1.50 -4.77
CA ALA A 11 -11.86 -1.36 -3.51
C ALA A 11 -10.94 -2.56 -3.20
N THR A 12 -11.40 -3.79 -3.45
CA THR A 12 -10.63 -5.03 -3.26
C THR A 12 -9.37 -5.03 -4.11
N ARG A 13 -9.49 -4.56 -5.37
CA ARG A 13 -8.35 -4.50 -6.29
C ARG A 13 -7.29 -3.49 -5.84
N TRP A 14 -7.72 -2.38 -5.25
CA TRP A 14 -6.83 -1.37 -4.68
C TRP A 14 -6.15 -1.85 -3.40
N LEU A 15 -6.85 -2.61 -2.54
CA LEU A 15 -6.24 -3.21 -1.35
C LEU A 15 -5.12 -4.18 -1.69
N TYR A 16 -5.33 -5.08 -2.65
CA TYR A 16 -4.27 -6.00 -3.06
C TYR A 16 -3.03 -5.28 -3.61
N GLY A 17 -3.22 -4.18 -4.34
CA GLY A 17 -2.10 -3.33 -4.77
C GLY A 17 -1.47 -2.51 -3.63
N TRP A 18 -2.26 -2.15 -2.62
CA TRP A 18 -1.81 -1.41 -1.45
C TRP A 18 -0.88 -2.27 -0.59
N PHE A 19 -1.27 -3.51 -0.26
CA PHE A 19 -0.54 -4.45 0.62
C PHE A 19 0.81 -4.98 0.08
N GLY A 20 1.32 -4.48 -1.04
CA GLY A 20 2.63 -4.85 -1.56
C GLY A 20 3.79 -4.37 -0.67
N ILE A 21 4.91 -5.09 -0.70
CA ILE A 21 6.14 -4.73 0.02
C ILE A 21 6.67 -3.38 -0.53
N ARG A 22 6.68 -2.34 0.31
CA ARG A 22 7.21 -1.00 -0.01
C ARG A 22 8.67 -0.87 0.46
N GLY A 23 9.44 -0.02 -0.22
CA GLY A 23 10.74 0.46 0.27
C GLY A 23 11.95 -0.46 0.06
N VAL A 24 11.79 -1.76 -0.21
CA VAL A 24 12.93 -2.69 -0.42
C VAL A 24 13.82 -2.26 -1.59
N GLY A 25 13.22 -1.96 -2.75
CA GLY A 25 13.98 -1.46 -3.90
C GLY A 25 14.62 -0.08 -3.64
N SER A 26 13.92 0.80 -2.93
CA SER A 26 14.43 2.14 -2.60
C SER A 26 15.63 2.08 -1.66
N ILE A 27 15.62 1.19 -0.67
CA ILE A 27 16.76 0.95 0.22
C ILE A 27 17.93 0.36 -0.56
N TYR A 28 17.68 -0.57 -1.48
CA TYR A 28 18.71 -1.10 -2.37
C TYR A 28 19.38 0.00 -3.18
N TYR A 29 18.60 0.89 -3.81
CA TYR A 29 19.17 2.01 -4.56
C TYR A 29 19.95 2.96 -3.67
N LEU A 30 19.43 3.30 -2.48
CA LEU A 30 20.14 4.15 -1.52
C LEU A 30 21.52 3.56 -1.16
N ALA A 31 21.57 2.26 -0.81
CA ALA A 31 22.81 1.55 -0.53
C ALA A 31 23.74 1.49 -1.75
N TYR A 32 23.18 1.30 -2.95
CA TYR A 32 23.93 1.30 -4.19
C TYR A 32 24.64 2.63 -4.45
N VAL A 33 23.96 3.76 -4.30
CA VAL A 33 24.57 5.08 -4.54
C VAL A 33 25.64 5.40 -3.47
N PHE A 34 25.40 5.01 -2.22
CA PHE A 34 26.42 5.09 -1.16
C PHE A 34 27.70 4.32 -1.51
N GLY A 35 27.58 3.13 -2.11
CA GLY A 35 28.72 2.34 -2.57
C GLY A 35 29.41 2.85 -3.84
N HIS A 36 28.70 3.57 -4.72
CA HIS A 36 29.17 3.93 -6.07
C HIS A 36 29.64 5.38 -6.24
N GLY A 37 29.74 6.17 -5.16
CA GLY A 37 30.40 7.47 -5.23
C GLY A 37 29.55 8.66 -4.84
N LEU A 38 28.52 8.47 -4.02
CA LEU A 38 27.93 9.57 -3.26
C LEU A 38 28.98 10.10 -2.26
N LYS A 39 29.85 11.01 -2.72
CA LYS A 39 30.95 11.60 -1.94
C LYS A 39 30.81 13.11 -1.95
N GLY A 40 30.90 13.73 -0.77
CA GLY A 40 30.73 15.16 -0.55
C GLY A 40 29.49 15.50 0.28
N PHE A 41 29.45 16.75 0.77
CA PHE A 41 28.40 17.25 1.66
C PHE A 41 26.98 17.16 1.04
N ASP A 42 26.87 17.47 -0.25
CA ASP A 42 25.59 17.45 -0.99
C ASP A 42 25.04 16.02 -1.15
N GLY A 43 25.94 15.04 -1.32
CA GLY A 43 25.57 13.63 -1.44
C GLY A 43 24.99 13.07 -0.15
N GLU A 44 25.62 13.37 0.99
CA GLU A 44 25.12 12.99 2.30
C GLU A 44 23.75 13.60 2.59
N GLN A 45 23.54 14.87 2.23
CA GLN A 45 22.25 15.54 2.42
C GLN A 45 21.13 14.87 1.60
N ILE A 46 21.37 14.56 0.32
CA ILE A 46 20.39 13.88 -0.53
C ILE A 46 20.08 12.47 0.01
N ALA A 47 21.09 11.77 0.51
CA ALA A 47 20.90 10.45 1.11
C ALA A 47 20.04 10.51 2.37
N TRP A 48 20.27 11.46 3.27
CA TRP A 48 19.44 11.65 4.46
C TRP A 48 17.99 11.98 4.11
N ILE A 49 17.76 12.89 3.15
CA ILE A 49 16.41 13.22 2.68
C ILE A 49 15.72 11.99 2.10
N THR A 50 16.43 11.23 1.27
CA THR A 50 15.91 10.00 0.66
C THR A 50 15.58 8.95 1.72
N PHE A 51 16.46 8.77 2.71
CA PHE A 51 16.26 7.86 3.82
C PHE A 51 15.00 8.20 4.61
N TRP A 52 14.85 9.46 5.03
CA TRP A 52 13.65 9.91 5.75
C TRP A 52 12.38 9.76 4.92
N THR A 53 12.46 10.05 3.62
CA THR A 53 11.34 9.87 2.69
C THR A 53 10.90 8.40 2.63
N ILE A 54 11.85 7.47 2.55
CA ILE A 54 11.57 6.03 2.55
C ILE A 54 10.96 5.60 3.89
N VAL A 55 11.56 6.01 5.01
CA VAL A 55 11.08 5.65 6.37
C VAL A 55 9.64 6.15 6.58
N ILE A 56 9.38 7.43 6.29
CA ILE A 56 8.03 8.01 6.43
C ILE A 56 7.04 7.28 5.52
N SER A 57 7.41 6.99 4.28
CA SER A 57 6.55 6.26 3.33
C SER A 57 6.19 4.85 3.85
N VAL A 58 7.16 4.10 4.36
CA VAL A 58 6.95 2.75 4.92
C VAL A 58 6.10 2.81 6.18
N LEU A 59 6.37 3.75 7.09
CA LEU A 59 5.58 3.94 8.31
C LEU A 59 4.14 4.33 8.00
N LEU A 60 3.93 5.34 7.14
CA LEU A 60 2.59 5.76 6.72
C LEU A 60 1.83 4.62 6.06
N HIS A 61 2.49 3.86 5.19
CA HIS A 61 1.89 2.69 4.57
C HIS A 61 1.48 1.64 5.62
N GLY A 62 2.38 1.27 6.54
CA GLY A 62 2.09 0.31 7.60
C GLY A 62 0.94 0.75 8.51
N VAL A 63 0.95 2.02 8.96
CA VAL A 63 -0.12 2.59 9.79
C VAL A 63 -1.44 2.68 9.03
N THR A 64 -1.41 2.91 7.72
CA THR A 64 -2.64 2.99 6.89
C THR A 64 -3.20 1.61 6.56
N SER A 65 -2.39 0.56 6.49
CA SER A 65 -2.83 -0.79 6.10
C SER A 65 -3.88 -1.37 7.06
N THR A 66 -3.70 -1.23 8.38
CA THR A 66 -4.67 -1.72 9.38
C THR A 66 -6.04 -1.01 9.35
N PRO A 67 -6.13 0.33 9.37
CA PRO A 67 -7.42 1.01 9.27
C PRO A 67 -8.07 0.85 7.90
N LEU A 68 -7.28 0.73 6.81
CA LEU A 68 -7.82 0.50 5.47
C LEU A 68 -8.52 -0.86 5.36
N MET A 69 -7.97 -1.92 5.98
CA MET A 69 -8.61 -3.24 6.05
C MET A 69 -9.94 -3.17 6.81
N ARG A 70 -9.94 -2.52 7.99
CA ARG A 70 -11.16 -2.33 8.80
C ARG A 70 -12.23 -1.51 8.10
N TRP A 71 -11.85 -0.49 7.34
CA TRP A 71 -12.78 0.29 6.52
C TRP A 71 -13.35 -0.57 5.38
N TYR A 72 -12.52 -1.40 4.75
CA TYR A 72 -12.96 -2.29 3.68
C TYR A 72 -13.98 -3.34 4.15
N GLU A 73 -13.71 -4.04 5.25
CA GLU A 73 -14.64 -5.01 5.86
C GLU A 73 -16.01 -4.35 6.11
N ARG A 74 -16.03 -3.14 6.68
CA ARG A 74 -17.28 -2.44 7.00
C ARG A 74 -18.10 -1.99 5.80
N ASN A 75 -17.48 -1.66 4.67
CA ASN A 75 -18.17 -1.02 3.53
C ASN A 75 -18.38 -1.95 2.33
N VAL A 76 -17.55 -2.98 2.19
CA VAL A 76 -17.57 -3.86 1.01
C VAL A 76 -18.15 -5.22 1.34
N GLU A 77 -17.76 -5.87 2.44
CA GLU A 77 -18.37 -7.15 2.83
C GLU A 77 -19.87 -6.98 3.10
N HIS A 78 -20.27 -5.91 3.79
CA HIS A 78 -21.67 -5.65 4.10
C HIS A 78 -22.54 -5.45 2.86
N ASN A 79 -22.02 -4.77 1.82
CA ASN A 79 -22.76 -4.58 0.57
C ASN A 79 -22.83 -5.88 -0.26
N GLU A 80 -21.77 -6.68 -0.28
CA GLU A 80 -21.80 -7.99 -0.95
C GLU A 80 -22.75 -8.98 -0.25
N GLU A 81 -22.86 -8.89 1.08
CA GLU A 81 -23.76 -9.74 1.88
C GLU A 81 -25.24 -9.36 1.67
N LEU A 82 -25.56 -8.07 1.61
CA LEU A 82 -26.89 -7.56 1.27
C LEU A 82 -27.32 -7.91 -0.16
N GLU A 83 -26.39 -7.84 -1.13
CA GLU A 83 -26.67 -8.21 -2.52
C GLU A 83 -26.89 -9.72 -2.69
N LYS A 84 -26.16 -10.56 -1.92
CA LYS A 84 -26.32 -12.02 -1.96
C LYS A 84 -27.56 -12.53 -1.24
N ASN A 85 -28.11 -11.79 -0.28
CA ASN A 85 -29.20 -12.30 0.56
C ASN A 85 -30.36 -11.30 0.78
N PRO A 86 -31.03 -10.83 -0.30
CA PRO A 86 -32.08 -9.84 -0.21
C PRO A 86 -33.31 -10.33 0.58
N ALA A 87 -33.55 -11.65 0.62
CA ALA A 87 -34.74 -12.25 1.22
C ALA A 87 -34.78 -12.26 2.76
N GLN A 88 -33.67 -11.98 3.46
CA GLN A 88 -33.65 -11.93 4.94
C GLN A 88 -33.93 -10.53 5.50
N HIS A 89 -33.84 -9.49 4.67
CA HIS A 89 -33.99 -8.08 5.07
C HIS A 89 -35.41 -7.53 4.83
N GLU A 90 -36.31 -8.33 4.25
CA GLU A 90 -37.69 -7.95 3.93
C GLU A 90 -38.72 -8.53 4.94
N ALA A 91 -38.27 -9.09 6.07
CA ALA A 91 -39.10 -9.71 7.10
C ALA A 91 -39.23 -8.87 8.38
#